data_AF-A0A3D0UVQ8-F1
#
_entry.id   AF-A0A3D0UVQ8-F1
#
_cell.length_a   1.000
_cell.length_b   1.000
_cell.length_c   1.000
_cell.angle_alpha   90.00
_cell.angle_beta   90.00
_cell.angle_gamma   90.00
#
_symmetry.space_group_name_H-M   'P 1'
#
loop_
_entity.id
_entity.type
_entity.pdbx_description
1 polymer ?
#
loop_
_entity_poly.entity_id
_entity_poly.type
_entity_poly.pdbx_seq_one_letter_code
_entity_poly.pdbx_strand_id
1 'polypeptide(L)'
;MELMLNFKHKNIKNLIIVYIGQILSFCISMKQKIIDFVQSHSQGKHGCHDIDHTLRVTDLALLIGQKEGADLEVLEYASLLHDIGRPYEDASLGEICHATKGAEIANTFLPTL
;
A
#
# COMPACT_ATOMS: atom_id res chain seq x y z
N MET A 1 26.09 27.05 -31.59
CA MET A 1 26.48 26.29 -30.37
C MET A 1 25.35 26.26 -29.33
N GLU A 2 24.60 27.35 -29.13
CA GLU A 2 23.41 27.40 -28.23
C GLU A 2 22.26 26.43 -28.60
N LEU A 3 22.02 26.16 -29.88
CA LEU A 3 20.96 25.24 -30.34
C LEU A 3 21.19 23.78 -29.91
N MET A 4 22.45 23.31 -29.84
CA MET A 4 22.78 21.94 -29.38
C MET A 4 22.67 21.77 -27.86
N LEU A 5 22.95 22.83 -27.09
CA LEU A 5 22.78 22.82 -25.63
C LEU A 5 21.29 22.74 -25.27
N ASN A 6 20.44 23.50 -25.96
CA ASN A 6 18.98 23.43 -25.79
C ASN A 6 18.38 22.07 -26.22
N PHE A 7 18.95 21.41 -27.24
CA PHE A 7 18.51 20.08 -27.69
C PHE A 7 18.86 18.98 -26.69
N LYS A 8 20.09 18.99 -26.13
CA LYS A 8 20.49 18.06 -25.05
C LYS A 8 19.65 18.27 -23.78
N HIS A 9 19.36 19.52 -23.41
CA HIS A 9 18.54 19.82 -22.24
C HIS A 9 17.08 19.37 -22.39
N LYS A 10 16.47 19.52 -23.58
CA LYS A 10 15.12 19.01 -23.88
C LYS A 10 15.06 17.48 -23.82
N ASN A 11 16.08 16.78 -24.31
CA ASN A 11 16.17 15.32 -24.22
C ASN A 11 16.32 14.81 -22.78
N ILE A 12 17.12 15.50 -21.96
CA ILE A 12 17.28 15.15 -20.54
C ILE A 12 15.98 15.38 -19.76
N LYS A 13 15.29 16.50 -20.00
CA LYS A 13 13.98 16.77 -19.37
C LYS A 13 12.94 15.70 -19.74
N ASN A 14 12.88 15.30 -21.01
CA ASN A 14 11.98 14.24 -21.45
C ASN A 14 12.34 12.88 -20.85
N LEU A 15 13.64 12.56 -20.75
CA LEU A 15 14.11 11.32 -20.13
C LEU A 15 13.75 11.27 -18.63
N ILE A 16 13.91 12.38 -17.92
CA ILE A 16 13.52 12.50 -16.49
C ILE A 16 12.01 12.31 -16.33
N ILE A 17 11.19 12.93 -17.18
CA ILE A 17 9.73 12.78 -17.13
C ILE A 17 9.30 11.33 -17.35
N VAL A 18 9.90 10.64 -18.33
CA VAL A 18 9.62 9.22 -18.59
C VAL A 18 10.01 8.35 -17.39
N TYR A 19 11.18 8.59 -16.81
CA TYR A 19 11.67 7.81 -15.66
C TYR A 19 10.82 8.03 -14.40
N ILE A 20 10.44 9.28 -14.11
CA ILE A 20 9.49 9.61 -13.03
C ILE A 20 8.15 8.92 -13.27
N GLY A 21 7.65 8.92 -14.52
CA GLY A 21 6.42 8.21 -14.88
C GLY A 21 6.50 6.70 -14.68
N GLN A 22 7.64 6.08 -14.99
CA GLN A 22 7.88 4.66 -14.75
C GLN A 22 7.90 4.31 -13.26
N ILE A 23 8.59 5.12 -12.44
CA ILE A 23 8.61 4.95 -10.98
C ILE A 23 7.21 5.11 -10.39
N LEU A 24 6.48 6.15 -10.80
CA LEU A 24 5.12 6.40 -10.32
C LEU A 24 4.17 5.26 -10.69
N SER A 25 4.25 4.75 -11.92
CA SER A 25 3.49 3.58 -12.36
C SER A 25 3.80 2.33 -11.54
N PHE A 26 5.09 2.12 -11.22
CA PHE A 26 5.53 1.00 -10.38
C PHE A 26 4.99 1.10 -8.94
N CYS A 27 5.08 2.27 -8.30
CA CYS A 27 4.53 2.49 -6.95
C CYS A 27 3.00 2.29 -6.91
N ILE A 28 2.28 2.80 -7.91
CA ILE A 28 0.83 2.57 -8.06
C ILE A 28 0.55 1.07 -8.18
N SER A 29 1.38 0.34 -8.93
CA SER A 29 1.25 -1.11 -9.07
C SER A 29 1.45 -1.85 -7.75
N MET A 30 2.41 -1.44 -6.90
CA MET A 30 2.64 -2.09 -5.60
C MET A 30 1.46 -1.91 -4.64
N LYS A 31 0.96 -0.68 -4.50
CA LYS A 31 -0.24 -0.41 -3.69
C LYS A 31 -1.43 -1.24 -4.16
N GLN A 32 -1.66 -1.32 -5.47
CA GLN A 32 -2.77 -2.09 -6.01
C GLN A 32 -2.64 -3.59 -5.67
N LYS A 33 -1.44 -4.17 -5.78
CA LYS A 33 -1.20 -5.57 -5.36
C LYS A 33 -1.56 -5.81 -3.89
N ILE A 34 -1.25 -4.86 -3.01
CA ILE A 34 -1.61 -4.96 -1.59
C ILE A 34 -3.13 -4.91 -1.42
N ILE A 35 -3.82 -3.96 -2.07
CA ILE A 35 -5.27 -3.85 -2.01
C ILE A 35 -5.95 -5.13 -2.51
N ASP A 36 -5.51 -5.66 -3.65
CA ASP A 36 -6.04 -6.90 -4.23
C ASP A 36 -5.82 -8.09 -3.27
N PHE A 37 -4.63 -8.14 -2.64
CA PHE A 37 -4.30 -9.16 -1.65
C PHE A 37 -5.20 -9.08 -0.42
N VAL A 38 -5.40 -7.88 0.16
CA VAL A 38 -6.30 -7.68 1.30
C VAL A 38 -7.73 -8.03 0.91
N GLN A 39 -8.21 -7.57 -0.26
CA GLN A 39 -9.56 -7.85 -0.73
C GLN A 39 -9.82 -9.36 -0.91
N SER A 40 -8.81 -10.12 -1.36
CA SER A 40 -8.91 -11.58 -1.45
C SER A 40 -9.04 -12.28 -0.10
N HIS A 41 -8.53 -11.67 0.98
CA HIS A 41 -8.63 -12.19 2.36
C HIS A 41 -9.93 -11.78 3.06
N SER A 42 -10.63 -10.75 2.57
CA SER A 42 -11.87 -10.24 3.16
C SER A 42 -13.15 -10.89 2.60
N GLN A 43 -13.07 -11.74 1.57
CA GLN A 43 -14.28 -12.27 0.91
C GLN A 43 -15.14 -13.16 1.83
N GLY A 44 -16.44 -12.88 1.87
CA GLY A 44 -17.45 -13.67 2.59
C GLY A 44 -17.88 -13.10 3.94
N LYS A 45 -17.40 -11.91 4.33
CA LYS A 45 -17.76 -11.27 5.61
C LYS A 45 -18.61 -10.02 5.38
N HIS A 46 -19.91 -10.12 5.65
CA HIS A 46 -20.82 -8.97 5.60
C HIS A 46 -20.63 -8.07 6.83
N GLY A 47 -20.47 -6.75 6.63
CA GLY A 47 -20.56 -5.73 7.69
C GLY A 47 -19.29 -4.91 7.96
N CYS A 48 -18.98 -4.65 9.24
CA CYS A 48 -17.95 -3.71 9.71
C CYS A 48 -16.49 -4.09 9.38
N HIS A 49 -16.26 -5.22 8.71
CA HIS A 49 -14.94 -5.82 8.46
C HIS A 49 -14.67 -6.09 6.97
N ASP A 50 -15.42 -5.43 6.09
CA ASP A 50 -15.14 -5.45 4.65
C ASP A 50 -13.96 -4.51 4.32
N ILE A 51 -13.38 -4.64 3.12
CA ILE A 51 -12.25 -3.82 2.64
C ILE A 51 -12.50 -2.32 2.83
N ASP A 52 -13.76 -1.88 2.78
CA ASP A 52 -14.18 -0.51 3.07
C ASP A 52 -13.72 0.00 4.44
N HIS A 53 -13.71 -0.85 5.47
CA HIS A 53 -13.17 -0.49 6.79
C HIS A 53 -11.68 -0.15 6.69
N THR A 54 -10.90 -1.07 6.12
CA THR A 54 -9.45 -0.92 5.93
C THR A 54 -9.09 0.33 5.12
N LEU A 55 -9.85 0.62 4.06
CA LEU A 55 -9.62 1.81 3.23
C LEU A 55 -9.89 3.10 4.01
N ARG A 56 -11.00 3.18 4.77
CA ARG A 56 -11.29 4.36 5.62
C ARG A 56 -10.23 4.56 6.71
N VAL A 57 -9.77 3.47 7.33
CA VAL A 57 -8.69 3.51 8.33
C VAL A 57 -7.40 4.02 7.70
N THR A 58 -7.07 3.54 6.50
CA THR A 58 -5.88 3.97 5.74
C THR A 58 -5.93 5.45 5.40
N ASP A 59 -7.06 5.95 4.89
CA ASP A 59 -7.22 7.37 4.56
C ASP A 59 -7.04 8.27 5.80
N LEU A 60 -7.62 7.86 6.93
CA LEU A 60 -7.48 8.60 8.19
C LEU A 60 -6.04 8.54 8.71
N ALA A 61 -5.40 7.37 8.65
CA ALA A 61 -4.01 7.19 9.06
C ALA A 61 -3.08 8.09 8.25
N LEU A 62 -3.24 8.15 6.93
CA LEU A 62 -2.45 9.02 6.06
C LEU A 62 -2.67 10.50 6.35
N LEU A 63 -3.91 10.92 6.61
CA LEU A 63 -4.22 12.30 6.99
C LEU A 63 -3.52 12.70 8.30
N ILE A 64 -3.48 11.81 9.28
CA ILE A 64 -2.79 12.03 10.56
C ILE A 64 -1.27 12.01 10.32
N GLY A 65 -0.76 10.98 9.65
CA GLY A 65 0.67 10.80 9.38
C GLY A 65 1.28 11.98 8.64
N GLN A 66 0.53 12.61 7.72
CA GLN A 66 0.99 13.81 7.03
C GLN A 66 1.20 14.99 7.98
N LYS A 67 0.34 15.14 9.00
CA LYS A 67 0.45 16.20 10.00
C LYS A 67 1.53 15.92 11.04
N GLU A 68 1.74 14.66 11.36
CA GLU A 68 2.73 14.20 12.35
C GLU A 68 4.13 13.97 11.76
N GLY A 69 4.30 14.09 10.44
CA GLY A 69 5.58 13.84 9.77
C GLY A 69 5.99 12.38 9.78
N ALA A 70 5.02 11.47 9.74
CA ALA A 70 5.25 10.03 9.65
C ALA A 70 5.79 9.62 8.27
N ASP A 71 6.44 8.46 8.22
CA ASP A 71 6.72 7.77 6.96
C ASP A 71 5.40 7.26 6.36
N LEU A 72 4.92 7.94 5.32
CA LEU A 72 3.61 7.66 4.72
C LEU A 72 3.57 6.32 3.98
N GLU A 73 4.69 5.83 3.45
CA GLU A 73 4.72 4.54 2.75
C GLU A 73 4.57 3.39 3.76
N VAL A 74 5.35 3.44 4.84
CA VAL A 74 5.23 2.47 5.94
C VAL A 74 3.81 2.51 6.54
N LEU A 75 3.28 3.72 6.76
CA LEU A 75 1.96 3.88 7.35
C LEU A 75 0.85 3.36 6.44
N GLU A 76 0.92 3.61 5.12
CA GLU A 76 -0.04 3.11 4.13
C GLU A 76 -0.07 1.58 4.13
N TYR A 77 1.09 0.94 4.03
CA TYR A 77 1.16 -0.53 3.96
C TYR A 77 0.75 -1.16 5.29
N ALA A 78 1.15 -0.57 6.42
CA ALA A 78 0.74 -1.05 7.74
C ALA A 78 -0.78 -0.94 7.93
N SER A 79 -1.40 0.19 7.57
CA SER A 79 -2.85 0.36 7.73
C SER A 79 -3.66 -0.51 6.77
N LEU A 80 -3.17 -0.77 5.55
CA LEU A 80 -3.81 -1.70 4.62
C LEU A 80 -3.78 -3.15 5.12
N LEU A 81 -2.71 -3.55 5.82
CA LEU A 81 -2.51 -4.94 6.26
C LEU A 81 -2.92 -5.20 7.71
N HIS A 82 -3.23 -4.18 8.51
CA HIS A 82 -3.40 -4.34 9.97
C HIS A 82 -4.43 -5.41 10.38
N ASP A 83 -5.52 -5.51 9.61
CA ASP A 83 -6.65 -6.40 9.90
C ASP A 83 -6.66 -7.69 9.06
N ILE A 84 -5.62 -7.95 8.25
CA ILE A 84 -5.60 -9.11 7.34
C ILE A 84 -5.64 -10.47 8.07
N GLY A 85 -5.28 -10.49 9.35
CA GLY A 85 -5.37 -11.68 10.21
C GLY A 85 -6.77 -11.96 10.76
N ARG A 86 -7.73 -11.04 10.61
CA ARG A 86 -9.07 -11.15 11.22
C ARG A 86 -9.87 -12.40 10.81
N PRO A 87 -9.80 -12.89 9.56
CA PRO A 87 -10.33 -14.20 9.17
C PRO A 87 -9.93 -15.35 10.09
N TYR A 88 -8.67 -15.37 10.53
CA TYR A 88 -8.13 -16.44 11.35
C TYR A 88 -8.56 -16.32 12.81
N GLU A 89 -8.65 -15.10 13.34
CA GLU A 89 -9.19 -14.84 14.67
C GLU A 89 -10.65 -15.29 14.78
N ASP A 90 -11.49 -14.87 13.82
CA ASP A 90 -12.91 -15.23 13.83
C ASP A 90 -13.09 -16.75 13.67
N ALA A 91 -12.32 -17.41 12.79
CA ALA A 91 -12.41 -18.86 12.58
C ALA A 91 -11.91 -19.69 13.78
N SER A 92 -10.98 -19.15 14.56
CA SER A 92 -10.45 -19.78 15.77
C SER A 92 -11.18 -19.37 17.04
N LEU A 93 -12.28 -18.60 16.94
CA LEU A 93 -13.03 -18.07 18.07
C LEU A 93 -12.14 -17.29 19.06
N GLY A 94 -11.13 -16.58 18.54
CA GLY A 94 -10.22 -15.75 19.32
C GLY A 94 -8.98 -16.46 19.87
N GLU A 95 -8.78 -17.76 19.60
CA GLU A 95 -7.53 -18.44 20.00
C GLU A 95 -6.31 -17.89 19.24
N ILE A 96 -6.48 -17.49 17.98
CA ILE A 96 -5.45 -16.85 17.17
C ILE A 96 -5.68 -15.33 17.20
N CYS A 97 -4.71 -14.57 17.70
CA CYS A 97 -4.77 -13.10 17.64
C CYS A 97 -4.61 -12.60 16.20
N HIS A 98 -5.55 -11.80 15.71
CA HIS A 98 -5.50 -11.25 14.35
C HIS A 98 -4.25 -10.38 14.11
N ALA A 99 -3.80 -9.63 15.12
CA ALA A 99 -2.64 -8.76 14.99
C ALA A 99 -1.35 -9.56 14.78
N THR A 100 -1.13 -10.60 15.60
CA THR A 100 0.00 -11.51 15.42
C THR A 100 -0.08 -12.22 14.08
N LYS A 101 -1.27 -12.73 13.72
CA LYS A 101 -1.44 -13.43 12.45
C LYS A 101 -1.26 -12.51 11.24
N GLY A 102 -1.74 -11.27 11.33
CA GLY A 102 -1.58 -10.24 10.32
C GLY A 102 -0.10 -9.89 10.09
N ALA A 103 0.68 -9.78 11.16
CA ALA A 103 2.12 -9.57 11.06
C ALA A 103 2.84 -10.74 10.36
N GLU A 104 2.48 -11.99 10.66
CA GLU A 104 3.01 -13.17 9.96
C GLU A 104 2.71 -13.15 8.44
N ILE A 105 1.45 -12.82 8.09
CA ILE A 105 1.00 -12.73 6.71
C ILE A 105 1.76 -11.61 5.98
N ALA A 106 1.84 -10.42 6.57
CA ALA A 106 2.56 -9.28 6.00
C ALA A 106 4.05 -9.60 5.79
N ASN A 107 4.71 -10.24 6.76
CA ASN A 107 6.11 -10.64 6.66
C ASN A 107 6.35 -11.66 5.53
N THR A 108 5.35 -12.46 5.17
CA THR A 108 5.42 -13.42 4.06
C THR A 108 5.13 -12.74 2.72
N PHE A 109 4.18 -11.81 2.68
CA PHE A 109 3.68 -11.19 1.45
C PHE A 109 4.54 -10.04 0.95
N LEU A 110 4.95 -9.10 1.82
CA LEU A 110 5.67 -7.89 1.42
C LEU A 110 6.97 -8.17 0.64
N PRO A 111 7.78 -9.21 0.96
CA PRO A 111 8.96 -9.56 0.16
C PRO A 111 8.66 -10.05 -1.27
N THR A 112 7.40 -10.30 -1.61
CA THR A 112 6.98 -10.80 -2.94
C THR A 112 6.52 -9.69 -3.89
N LEU A 113 6.41 -8.44 -3.41
CA LEU A 113 5.93 -7.29 -4.18
C LEU A 113 6.91 -6.83 -5.24
#